data_AF-A0A949XJ09-F1
#
_entry.id   AF-A0A949XJ09-F1
#
_cell.length_a   1.000
_cell.length_b   1.000
_cell.length_c   1.000
_cell.angle_alpha   90.00
_cell.angle_beta   90.00
_cell.angle_gamma   90.00
#
_symmetry.space_group_name_H-M   'P 1'
#
loop_
_entity.id
_entity.type
_entity.pdbx_description
1 polymer ?
#
loop_
_entity_poly.entity_id
_entity_poly.type
_entity_poly.pdbx_seq_one_letter_code
_entity_poly.pdbx_strand_id
1 'polypeptide(L)'
;MSVVTVPSNYKPTEKEEYMNAVMLEYFRNKLLQWKSEIIKEADDLIQDLQDEGGMQEPDIADRASIETEVALEFRTRDRQRKLIGKIDEALERIRRGEYGYCEETGEPIGVRRLEARPVATLSVEAQERHERKERTQRDERE
;
A
#
# COMPACT_ATOMS: atom_id res chain seq x y z
N MET A 1 -18.77 14.31 -12.00
CA MET A 1 -17.35 14.35 -11.60
C MET A 1 -16.61 15.15 -12.65
N SER A 2 -16.02 16.28 -12.26
CA SER A 2 -15.21 17.12 -13.15
C SER A 2 -13.97 16.32 -13.55
N VAL A 3 -13.71 16.18 -14.85
CA VAL A 3 -12.53 15.45 -15.34
C VAL A 3 -11.31 16.35 -15.14
N VAL A 4 -10.64 16.20 -14.00
CA VAL A 4 -9.37 16.86 -13.73
C VAL A 4 -8.29 16.11 -14.51
N THR A 5 -7.60 16.82 -15.41
CA THR A 5 -6.54 16.21 -16.23
C THR A 5 -5.19 16.46 -15.55
N VAL A 6 -4.46 15.39 -15.24
CA VAL A 6 -3.10 15.47 -14.68
C VAL A 6 -2.09 15.53 -15.85
N PRO A 7 -1.23 16.56 -15.93
CA PRO A 7 -0.18 16.62 -16.95
C PRO A 7 0.78 15.42 -16.86
N SER A 8 1.28 14.94 -17.99
CA SER A 8 2.13 13.73 -18.06
C SER A 8 3.40 13.77 -17.20
N ASN A 9 3.94 14.97 -16.97
CA ASN A 9 5.17 15.20 -16.21
C ASN A 9 4.89 15.85 -14.84
N TYR A 10 3.64 15.81 -14.39
CA TYR A 10 3.26 16.41 -13.11
C TYR A 10 3.84 15.60 -11.96
N LYS A 11 4.46 16.31 -11.03
CA LYS A 11 4.94 15.78 -9.77
C LYS A 11 4.50 16.73 -8.66
N PRO A 12 3.81 16.25 -7.62
CA PRO A 12 3.34 17.11 -6.56
C PRO A 12 4.52 17.69 -5.78
N THR A 13 4.44 18.99 -5.47
CA THR A 13 5.48 19.73 -4.75
C THR A 13 4.90 20.46 -3.54
N GLU A 14 5.75 20.85 -2.61
CA GLU A 14 5.34 21.65 -1.43
C GLU A 14 5.05 23.13 -1.77
N LYS A 15 5.25 23.55 -3.03
CA LYS A 15 5.12 24.96 -3.48
C LYS A 15 3.73 25.32 -4.00
N GLU A 16 2.89 24.32 -4.24
CA GLU A 16 1.52 24.51 -4.72
C GLU A 16 0.52 24.37 -3.57
N GLU A 17 -0.73 24.76 -3.83
CA GLU A 17 -1.81 24.58 -2.85
C GLU A 17 -1.96 23.11 -2.46
N TYR A 18 -1.92 22.86 -1.16
CA TYR A 18 -1.92 21.52 -0.58
C TYR A 18 -3.21 20.77 -0.93
N MET A 19 -3.08 19.55 -1.46
CA MET A 19 -4.20 18.69 -1.86
C MET A 19 -5.21 19.38 -2.79
N ASN A 20 -4.71 20.22 -3.71
CA ASN A 20 -5.51 20.73 -4.81
C ASN A 20 -6.04 19.59 -5.72
N ALA A 21 -6.98 19.92 -6.60
CA ALA A 21 -7.64 18.94 -7.46
C ALA A 21 -6.67 18.12 -8.33
N VAL A 22 -5.60 18.73 -8.84
CA VAL A 22 -4.60 18.05 -9.68
C VAL A 22 -3.74 17.09 -8.84
N MET A 23 -3.33 17.52 -7.64
CA MET A 23 -2.58 16.71 -6.70
C MET A 23 -3.37 15.49 -6.24
N LEU A 24 -4.65 15.68 -5.90
CA LEU A 24 -5.55 14.59 -5.52
C LEU A 24 -5.73 13.58 -6.66
N GLU A 25 -5.93 14.05 -7.89
CA GLU A 25 -6.06 13.14 -9.04
C GLU A 25 -4.75 12.39 -9.34
N TYR A 26 -3.59 13.04 -9.16
CA TYR A 26 -2.29 12.38 -9.24
C TYR A 26 -2.17 11.23 -8.22
N PHE A 27 -2.49 11.47 -6.95
CA PHE A 27 -2.44 10.42 -5.92
C PHE A 27 -3.48 9.33 -6.17
N ARG A 28 -4.68 9.69 -6.65
CA ARG A 28 -5.71 8.72 -7.06
C ARG A 28 -5.21 7.79 -8.14
N ASN A 29 -4.62 8.33 -9.20
CA ASN A 29 -4.06 7.53 -10.29
C ASN A 29 -2.90 6.65 -9.81
N LYS A 30 -2.03 7.18 -8.96
CA LYS A 30 -0.93 6.42 -8.36
C LYS A 30 -1.43 5.23 -7.52
N LEU A 31 -2.45 5.44 -6.70
CA LEU A 31 -3.07 4.40 -5.89
C LEU A 31 -3.76 3.33 -6.74
N LEU A 32 -4.51 3.73 -7.78
CA LEU A 32 -5.16 2.81 -8.71
C LEU A 32 -4.15 1.98 -9.50
N GLN A 33 -3.08 2.61 -9.99
CA GLN A 33 -1.99 1.94 -10.69
C GLN A 33 -1.34 0.90 -9.78
N TRP A 34 -1.00 1.29 -8.54
CA TRP A 34 -0.37 0.39 -7.59
C TRP A 34 -1.29 -0.81 -7.24
N LYS A 35 -2.59 -0.57 -7.06
CA LYS A 35 -3.57 -1.66 -6.86
C LYS A 35 -3.62 -2.60 -8.07
N SER A 36 -3.61 -2.05 -9.28
CA SER A 36 -3.62 -2.85 -10.51
C SER A 36 -2.36 -3.71 -10.64
N GLU A 37 -1.19 -3.19 -10.25
CA GLU A 37 0.07 -3.93 -10.24
C GLU A 37 0.03 -5.12 -9.28
N ILE A 38 -0.47 -4.91 -8.06
CA ILE A 38 -0.61 -5.99 -7.07
C ILE A 38 -1.57 -7.08 -7.55
N ILE A 39 -2.70 -6.70 -8.15
CA ILE A 39 -3.67 -7.65 -8.68
C ILE A 39 -3.05 -8.44 -9.84
N LYS A 40 -2.36 -7.76 -10.75
CA LYS A 40 -1.70 -8.41 -11.88
C LYS A 40 -0.64 -9.41 -11.43
N GLU A 41 0.20 -9.05 -10.45
CA GLU A 41 1.20 -9.95 -9.88
C GLU A 41 0.55 -11.24 -9.32
N ALA A 42 -0.61 -11.12 -8.69
CA ALA A 42 -1.36 -12.27 -8.19
C ALA A 42 -1.98 -13.12 -9.32
N ASP A 43 -2.44 -12.49 -10.40
CA ASP A 43 -3.00 -13.19 -11.56
C ASP A 43 -1.92 -13.92 -12.36
N ASP A 44 -0.76 -13.29 -12.55
CA ASP A 44 0.40 -13.86 -13.26
C ASP A 44 0.90 -15.13 -12.53
N LEU A 45 1.01 -15.10 -11.18
CA LEU A 45 1.37 -16.28 -10.39
C LEU A 45 0.40 -17.45 -10.57
N ILE A 46 -0.91 -17.16 -10.66
CA ILE A 46 -1.93 -18.20 -10.87
C ILE A 46 -1.79 -18.82 -12.26
N GLN A 47 -1.45 -18.01 -13.27
CA GLN A 47 -1.19 -18.49 -14.62
C GLN A 47 0.06 -19.36 -14.67
N ASP A 48 1.16 -18.94 -14.06
CA ASP A 48 2.40 -19.72 -13.99
C ASP A 48 2.15 -21.11 -13.37
N LEU A 49 1.41 -21.17 -12.25
CA LEU A 49 0.99 -22.42 -11.61
C LEU A 49 0.13 -23.33 -12.50
N GLN A 50 -0.67 -22.76 -13.41
CA GLN A 50 -1.52 -23.50 -14.34
C GLN A 50 -0.72 -24.00 -15.55
N ASP A 51 0.19 -23.18 -16.06
CA ASP A 51 1.01 -23.46 -17.24
C ASP A 51 2.14 -24.47 -16.96
N GLU A 52 2.65 -24.53 -15.73
CA GLU A 52 3.61 -25.56 -15.29
C GLU A 52 3.02 -26.99 -15.19
N GLY A 53 1.76 -27.20 -15.62
CA GLY A 53 1.24 -28.53 -15.94
C GLY A 53 0.70 -29.33 -14.75
N GLY A 54 0.34 -28.64 -13.66
CA GLY A 54 -0.16 -29.27 -12.44
C GLY A 54 0.97 -29.87 -11.62
N MET A 55 0.90 -29.69 -10.30
CA MET A 55 1.93 -30.08 -9.34
C MET A 55 2.49 -31.48 -9.66
N GLN A 56 3.69 -31.54 -10.25
CA GLN A 56 4.46 -32.78 -10.29
C GLN A 56 4.55 -33.26 -8.85
N GLU A 57 4.17 -34.51 -8.63
CA GLU A 57 4.13 -35.08 -7.28
C GLU A 57 5.55 -35.00 -6.69
N PRO A 58 5.78 -34.16 -5.65
CA PRO A 58 7.12 -33.96 -5.14
C PRO A 58 7.66 -35.27 -4.59
N ASP A 59 8.93 -35.54 -4.81
CA ASP A 59 9.58 -36.61 -4.08
C ASP A 59 9.69 -36.23 -2.58
N ILE A 60 10.09 -37.19 -1.74
CA ILE A 60 10.15 -36.98 -0.28
C ILE A 60 11.16 -35.88 0.10
N ALA A 61 12.21 -35.65 -0.69
CA ALA A 61 13.20 -34.61 -0.46
C ALA A 61 12.68 -33.22 -0.89
N ASP A 62 11.92 -33.15 -1.98
CA ASP A 62 11.35 -31.93 -2.52
C ASP A 62 10.16 -31.42 -1.69
N ARG A 63 9.44 -32.33 -1.02
CA ARG A 63 8.26 -32.00 -0.21
C ARG A 63 8.53 -30.97 0.87
N ALA A 64 9.66 -31.07 1.56
CA ALA A 64 10.02 -30.13 2.62
C ALA A 64 10.26 -28.71 2.06
N SER A 65 10.96 -28.62 0.92
CA SER A 65 11.25 -27.36 0.24
C SER A 65 9.98 -26.67 -0.25
N ILE A 66 9.11 -27.41 -0.94
CA ILE A 66 7.85 -26.88 -1.49
C ILE A 66 6.92 -26.38 -0.38
N GLU A 67 6.81 -27.10 0.74
CA GLU A 67 5.98 -26.65 1.87
C GLU A 67 6.45 -25.28 2.40
N THR A 68 7.77 -25.06 2.46
CA THR A 68 8.31 -23.77 2.90
C THR A 68 8.04 -22.64 1.90
N GLU A 69 8.14 -22.91 0.60
CA GLU A 69 7.83 -21.96 -0.47
C GLU A 69 6.36 -21.57 -0.45
N VAL A 70 5.46 -22.55 -0.35
CA VAL A 70 4.02 -22.33 -0.23
C VAL A 70 3.69 -21.50 1.01
N ALA A 71 4.31 -21.80 2.15
CA ALA A 71 4.10 -21.04 3.38
C ALA A 71 4.58 -19.58 3.27
N LEU A 72 5.68 -19.34 2.55
CA LEU A 72 6.16 -17.99 2.26
C LEU A 72 5.18 -17.25 1.36
N GLU A 73 4.69 -17.91 0.31
CA GLU A 73 3.76 -17.35 -0.66
C GLU A 73 2.43 -16.92 0.01
N PHE A 74 1.86 -17.76 0.87
CA PHE A 74 0.67 -17.39 1.64
C PHE A 74 0.86 -16.12 2.48
N ARG A 75 2.05 -15.93 3.08
CA ARG A 75 2.35 -14.71 3.87
C ARG A 75 2.48 -13.49 2.97
N THR A 76 3.09 -13.63 1.79
CA THR A 76 3.19 -12.56 0.79
C THR A 76 1.79 -12.13 0.35
N ARG A 77 0.92 -13.08 0.01
CA ARG A 77 -0.46 -12.80 -0.42
C ARG A 77 -1.31 -12.13 0.66
N ASP A 78 -1.19 -12.57 1.92
CA ASP A 78 -1.89 -11.90 3.04
C ASP A 78 -1.45 -10.43 3.19
N ARG A 79 -0.16 -10.14 3.03
CA ARG A 79 0.36 -8.76 3.05
C ARG A 79 -0.15 -7.93 1.89
N GLN A 80 -0.14 -8.48 0.66
CA GLN A 80 -0.69 -7.80 -0.53
C GLN A 80 -2.19 -7.52 -0.36
N ARG A 81 -2.98 -8.47 0.13
CA ARG A 81 -4.42 -8.28 0.41
C ARG A 81 -4.65 -7.15 1.42
N LYS A 82 -3.90 -7.13 2.52
CA LYS A 82 -3.98 -6.06 3.53
C LYS A 82 -3.60 -4.70 2.93
N LEU A 83 -2.60 -4.68 2.06
CA LEU A 83 -2.18 -3.47 1.36
C LEU A 83 -3.26 -2.95 0.39
N ILE A 84 -3.92 -3.83 -0.36
CA ILE A 84 -5.07 -3.45 -1.20
C ILE A 84 -6.17 -2.79 -0.35
N GLY A 85 -6.47 -3.35 0.83
CA GLY A 85 -7.42 -2.73 1.76
C GLY A 85 -7.03 -1.30 2.16
N LYS A 86 -5.74 -1.05 2.42
CA LYS A 86 -5.22 0.30 2.72
C LYS A 86 -5.30 1.24 1.51
N ILE A 87 -5.11 0.73 0.30
CA ILE A 87 -5.27 1.52 -0.93
C ILE A 87 -6.74 1.93 -1.10
N ASP A 88 -7.68 1.01 -0.88
CA ASP A 88 -9.11 1.29 -0.99
C ASP A 88 -9.58 2.32 0.05
N GLU A 89 -9.06 2.23 1.27
CA GLU A 89 -9.28 3.24 2.31
C GLU A 89 -8.70 4.62 1.91
N ALA A 90 -7.48 4.66 1.37
CA ALA A 90 -6.89 5.91 0.88
C ALA A 90 -7.71 6.54 -0.26
N LEU A 91 -8.21 5.73 -1.19
CA LEU A 91 -9.11 6.18 -2.27
C LEU A 91 -10.42 6.73 -1.70
N GLU A 92 -10.97 6.10 -0.66
CA GLU A 92 -12.16 6.59 0.02
C GLU A 92 -11.92 7.94 0.70
N ARG A 93 -10.77 8.10 1.35
CA ARG A 93 -10.36 9.39 1.95
C ARG A 93 -10.21 10.49 0.89
N ILE A 94 -9.75 10.17 -0.31
CA ILE A 94 -9.74 11.12 -1.43
C ILE A 94 -11.17 11.55 -1.78
N ARG A 95 -12.12 10.60 -1.85
CA ARG A 95 -13.53 10.91 -2.14
C ARG A 95 -14.16 11.81 -1.07
N ARG A 96 -13.78 11.64 0.20
CA ARG A 96 -14.26 12.45 1.33
C ARG A 96 -13.57 13.80 1.50
N GLY A 97 -12.46 14.04 0.79
CA GLY A 97 -11.64 15.23 0.97
C GLY A 97 -10.75 15.20 2.23
N GLU A 98 -10.52 14.02 2.80
CA GLU A 98 -9.73 13.80 4.03
C GLU A 98 -8.30 13.30 3.73
N TYR A 99 -8.00 13.03 2.45
CA TYR A 99 -6.69 12.55 2.04
C TYR A 99 -5.60 13.60 2.26
N GLY A 100 -4.44 13.15 2.72
CA GLY A 100 -3.31 14.01 3.04
C GLY A 100 -3.25 14.45 4.49
N TYR A 101 -4.33 14.38 5.26
CA TYR A 101 -4.31 14.83 6.67
C TYR A 101 -4.07 13.67 7.64
N CYS A 102 -3.39 13.94 8.76
CA CYS A 102 -3.13 12.97 9.82
C CYS A 102 -4.44 12.58 10.52
N GLU A 103 -4.73 11.30 10.65
CA GLU A 103 -5.96 10.83 11.32
C GLU A 103 -5.98 11.11 12.83
N GLU A 104 -4.81 11.26 13.46
CA GLU A 104 -4.70 11.54 14.90
C GLU A 104 -4.77 13.04 15.21
N THR A 105 -4.07 13.87 14.43
CA THR A 105 -3.87 15.30 14.74
C THR A 105 -4.60 16.25 13.80
N GLY A 106 -5.04 15.77 12.62
CA GLY A 106 -5.58 16.61 11.55
C GLY A 106 -4.52 17.42 10.78
N GLU A 107 -3.24 17.30 11.15
CA GLU A 107 -2.15 18.04 10.51
C GLU A 107 -1.83 17.52 9.10
N PRO A 108 -1.33 18.36 8.19
CA PRO A 108 -0.95 17.92 6.86
C PRO A 108 0.21 16.92 6.90
N ILE A 109 0.04 15.79 6.22
CA ILE A 109 1.09 14.83 5.95
C ILE A 109 1.94 15.38 4.80
N GLY A 110 3.25 15.43 4.99
CA GLY A 110 4.17 15.98 3.99
C GLY A 110 4.02 15.33 2.62
N VAL A 111 3.99 16.14 1.56
CA VAL A 111 3.80 15.66 0.18
C VAL A 111 4.84 14.62 -0.20
N ARG A 112 6.11 14.82 0.17
CA ARG A 112 7.20 13.84 -0.04
C ARG A 112 6.94 12.49 0.64
N ARG A 113 6.30 12.48 1.82
CA ARG A 113 5.93 11.26 2.53
C ARG A 113 4.81 10.52 1.81
N LEU A 114 3.78 11.23 1.34
CA LEU A 114 2.69 10.64 0.55
C LEU A 114 3.21 10.16 -0.81
N GLU A 115 4.17 10.85 -1.40
CA GLU A 115 4.80 10.42 -2.64
C GLU A 115 5.53 9.08 -2.44
N ALA A 116 6.27 8.92 -1.34
CA ALA A 116 6.96 7.67 -1.00
C ALA A 116 5.99 6.57 -0.55
N ARG A 117 4.95 6.92 0.22
CA ARG A 117 3.97 6.00 0.78
C ARG A 117 2.57 6.61 0.74
N PRO A 118 1.82 6.44 -0.36
CA PRO A 118 0.54 7.12 -0.57
C PRO A 118 -0.59 6.60 0.31
N VAL A 119 -0.38 5.49 1.02
CA VAL A 119 -1.31 4.93 2.01
C VAL A 119 -0.99 5.37 3.45
N ALA A 120 -0.07 6.31 3.64
CA ALA A 120 0.26 6.81 4.97
C ALA A 120 -0.92 7.60 5.56
N THR A 121 -1.34 7.22 6.77
CA THR A 121 -2.47 7.85 7.47
C THR A 121 -2.05 8.83 8.57
N LEU A 122 -0.79 8.76 9.00
CA LEU A 122 -0.22 9.56 10.08
C LEU A 122 0.91 10.47 9.58
N SER A 123 1.02 11.65 10.21
CA SER A 123 2.19 12.52 10.09
C SER A 123 3.45 11.84 10.65
N VAL A 124 4.63 12.38 10.35
CA VAL A 124 5.90 11.84 10.87
C VAL A 124 5.90 11.87 12.40
N GLU A 125 5.52 12.99 13.00
CA GLU A 125 5.49 13.15 14.44
C GLU A 125 4.47 12.22 15.12
N ALA A 126 3.27 12.07 14.55
CA ALA A 126 2.27 11.12 15.07
C ALA A 126 2.77 9.67 14.99
N GLN A 127 3.43 9.31 13.88
CA GLN A 127 4.05 7.99 13.72
C GLN A 127 5.14 7.75 14.78
N GLU A 128 6.03 8.71 15.02
CA GLU A 128 7.08 8.60 16.04
C GLU A 128 6.50 8.44 17.45
N ARG A 129 5.43 9.17 17.78
CA ARG A 129 4.73 9.01 19.07
C ARG A 129 4.11 7.63 19.20
N HIS A 130 3.50 7.10 18.14
CA HIS A 130 2.90 5.77 18.14
C HIS A 130 3.96 4.69 18.39
N GLU A 131 5.06 4.75 17.64
CA GLU A 131 6.17 3.79 17.76
C GLU A 131 6.84 3.85 19.15
N ARG A 132 6.97 5.04 19.73
CA ARG A 132 7.51 5.19 21.10
C ARG A 132 6.59 4.53 22.13
N LYS A 133 5.27 4.71 22.02
CA LYS A 133 4.29 4.09 22.93
C LYS A 133 4.29 2.56 22.81
N GLU A 134 4.40 2.04 21.59
CA GLU A 134 4.47 0.59 21.36
C GLU A 134 5.73 -0.04 21.97
N ARG A 135 6.88 0.63 21.87
CA ARG A 135 8.13 0.17 22.50
C ARG A 135 8.01 0.06 24.01
N THR A 136 7.54 1.13 24.68
CA THR A 136 7.38 1.11 26.14
C THR A 136 6.42 0.01 26.61
N GLN A 137 5.32 -0.22 25.89
CA GLN A 137 4.36 -1.29 26.22
C GLN A 137 4.92 -2.70 26.00
N ARG A 138 5.86 -2.88 25.09
CA ARG A 138 6.53 -4.16 24.89
C ARG A 138 7.50 -4.45 26.03
N ASP A 139 8.29 -3.45 26.42
CA ASP A 139 9.28 -3.57 27.49
C ASP A 139 8.62 -3.82 28.88
N GLU A 140 7.39 -3.34 29.10
CA GLU A 140 6.62 -3.60 30.33
C GLU A 140 5.99 -5.01 30.39
N ARG A 141 5.95 -5.74 29.27
CA ARG A 141 5.35 -7.08 29.17
C ARG A 141 6.39 -8.22 29.17
N GLU A 142 7.68 -7.89 29.11
CA GLU A 142 8.82 -8.80 29.22
C GLU A 142 9.31 -8.88 30.68
#